data_AF-A0A970SXQ9-F1
#
_entry.id   AF-A0A970SXQ9-F1
#
_cell.length_a   1.000
_cell.length_b   1.000
_cell.length_c   1.000
_cell.angle_alpha   90.00
_cell.angle_beta   90.00
_cell.angle_gamma   90.00
#
_symmetry.space_group_name_H-M   'P 1'
#
loop_
_entity.id
_entity.type
_entity.pdbx_description
1 polymer ?
#
loop_
_entity_poly.entity_id
_entity_poly.type
_entity_poly.pdbx_seq_one_letter_code
_entity_poly.pdbx_strand_id
1 'polypeptide(L)'
;MSGKIGFEQLYCDIAPVAGRDELHLIQKGVRPLTWSQVSFSLGGNLYNPYGPGEIGLKLKGCLKPAAAGSQAGWIELETGPPGIPPVSDIFVAGPRPLPSSDITCICRHPVNSNLLLAAAQDSRVLFLESALNANLSIASQSVIPGPIVSMVASGTRVIALTGDSQPAILILVLDQTGHKVVDTISVGLTVGLVDLAEDDAEHVWGLSPVGVIYRMQICTGGVGQGARAVLTEQCRLRKNRVVSAGVRQMAFSILRAVRNHNYSLSKLLSGRGAFQALAYDGRFFWVARTGGRRSSSCLLSLHDVSGKLLQAFTIWPEAAVTGLGFSHHGLMVFDREHQLYHQAHITDVMRPVDGGPVAGNRHPGYLPAGTTATAGIHDLCLLYVGGEGSQRVHRYDTDKLRPLVGYVDATGQMEEAFMDGFLMLAQYSPLLNGRAFAADLKGSPSRQEDWVALFDEYFHSSANLTALDVCAAEMAHRLPREAARFRLKVVLA
;
A
#
# COMPACT_ATOMS: atom_id res chain seq x y z
N MET A 1 29.56 -36.22 -4.66
CA MET A 1 29.70 -34.79 -4.95
C MET A 1 28.40 -34.11 -4.58
N SER A 2 28.34 -33.48 -3.39
CA SER A 2 27.16 -32.75 -2.94
C SER A 2 27.14 -31.40 -3.67
N GLY A 3 26.30 -31.28 -4.69
CA GLY A 3 26.03 -30.01 -5.33
C GLY A 3 25.35 -29.10 -4.32
N LYS A 4 26.09 -28.15 -3.75
CA LYS A 4 25.48 -27.02 -3.03
C LYS A 4 24.58 -26.29 -4.03
N ILE A 5 23.27 -26.43 -3.88
CA ILE A 5 22.32 -25.56 -4.57
C ILE A 5 22.50 -24.19 -3.93
N GLY A 6 23.20 -23.30 -4.63
CA GLY A 6 23.38 -21.91 -4.22
C GLY A 6 22.16 -21.09 -4.58
N PHE A 7 21.75 -20.19 -3.70
CA PHE A 7 20.88 -19.08 -4.08
C PHE A 7 21.70 -18.15 -4.98
N GLU A 8 21.18 -17.75 -6.14
CA GLU A 8 21.89 -16.81 -7.01
C GLU A 8 21.86 -15.39 -6.42
N GLN A 9 20.72 -14.98 -5.85
CA GLN A 9 20.50 -13.67 -5.26
C GLN A 9 19.48 -13.79 -4.12
N LEU A 10 19.92 -13.53 -2.88
CA LEU A 10 19.05 -13.27 -1.73
C LEU A 10 18.92 -11.76 -1.60
N TYR A 11 17.68 -11.28 -1.52
CA TYR A 11 17.35 -9.89 -1.24
C TYR A 11 16.42 -9.83 -0.03
N CYS A 12 16.42 -8.71 0.66
CA CYS A 12 15.45 -8.41 1.69
C CYS A 12 14.44 -7.49 1.01
N ASP A 13 13.16 -7.72 1.26
CA ASP A 13 12.18 -6.68 0.99
C ASP A 13 12.63 -5.40 1.73
N ILE A 14 12.29 -4.26 1.18
CA ILE A 14 12.89 -2.96 1.49
C ILE A 14 12.46 -2.43 2.87
N ALA A 15 12.01 -3.28 3.78
CA ALA A 15 11.93 -2.97 5.20
C ALA A 15 12.10 -4.28 6.01
N PRO A 16 12.25 -4.28 7.34
CA PRO A 16 12.84 -3.31 8.26
C PRO A 16 14.38 -3.48 8.32
N VAL A 17 15.06 -2.62 9.09
CA VAL A 17 16.52 -2.71 9.40
C VAL A 17 16.94 -4.13 9.79
N ALA A 18 16.11 -4.81 10.59
CA ALA A 18 16.36 -6.18 11.03
C ALA A 18 16.51 -7.17 9.86
N GLY A 19 15.68 -7.07 8.83
CA GLY A 19 15.79 -7.94 7.65
C GLY A 19 17.08 -7.68 6.86
N ARG A 20 17.53 -6.43 6.80
CA ARG A 20 18.78 -6.05 6.12
C ARG A 20 20.02 -6.47 6.87
N ASP A 21 20.02 -6.27 8.19
CA ASP A 21 21.11 -6.68 9.06
C ASP A 21 21.27 -8.21 9.00
N GLU A 22 20.16 -8.95 9.08
CA GLU A 22 20.17 -10.42 8.95
C GLU A 22 20.64 -10.85 7.55
N LEU A 23 20.15 -10.24 6.46
CA LEU A 23 20.64 -10.53 5.10
C LEU A 23 22.14 -10.28 4.97
N HIS A 24 22.62 -9.17 5.49
CA HIS A 24 24.03 -8.80 5.44
C HIS A 24 24.92 -9.75 6.27
N LEU A 25 24.43 -10.24 7.42
CA LEU A 25 25.09 -11.29 8.21
C LEU A 25 25.14 -12.64 7.47
N ILE A 26 24.06 -13.01 6.75
CA ILE A 26 23.99 -14.21 5.92
C ILE A 26 24.98 -14.13 4.76
N GLN A 27 25.03 -13.00 4.05
CA GLN A 27 25.95 -12.79 2.91
C GLN A 27 27.42 -12.86 3.34
N LYS A 28 27.73 -12.43 4.57
CA LYS A 28 29.07 -12.55 5.16
C LYS A 28 29.39 -13.95 5.70
N GLY A 29 28.45 -14.90 5.66
CA GLY A 29 28.62 -16.28 6.12
C GLY A 29 28.76 -16.41 7.64
N VAL A 30 28.34 -15.42 8.42
CA VAL A 30 28.80 -15.26 9.81
C VAL A 30 27.94 -16.05 10.80
N ARG A 31 26.62 -16.26 10.58
CA ARG A 31 25.74 -16.96 11.56
C ARG A 31 24.48 -17.62 10.98
N PRO A 32 23.83 -18.55 11.72
CA PRO A 32 22.44 -18.95 11.51
C PRO A 32 21.49 -17.76 11.77
N LEU A 33 20.38 -17.69 11.03
CA LEU A 33 19.34 -16.65 11.13
C LEU A 33 18.77 -16.56 12.55
N THR A 34 18.77 -15.37 13.15
CA THR A 34 18.22 -15.15 14.49
C THR A 34 17.40 -13.86 14.52
N TRP A 35 16.07 -13.95 14.49
CA TRP A 35 15.20 -12.77 14.50
C TRP A 35 14.51 -12.58 15.86
N SER A 36 14.30 -11.33 16.25
CA SER A 36 13.49 -10.95 17.42
C SER A 36 12.55 -9.80 17.06
N GLN A 37 11.26 -10.11 16.95
CA GLN A 37 10.10 -9.20 16.99
C GLN A 37 10.12 -8.00 16.03
N VAL A 38 10.07 -8.23 14.70
CA VAL A 38 9.39 -7.35 13.72
C VAL A 38 9.05 -8.22 12.50
N SER A 39 7.96 -7.93 11.78
CA SER A 39 7.71 -8.52 10.45
C SER A 39 8.82 -8.09 9.48
N PHE A 40 9.45 -9.03 8.78
CA PHE A 40 10.40 -8.76 7.71
C PHE A 40 10.24 -9.80 6.61
N SER A 41 10.54 -9.43 5.36
CA SER A 41 10.43 -10.34 4.22
C SER A 41 11.80 -10.54 3.59
N LEU A 42 12.18 -11.80 3.36
CA LEU A 42 13.39 -12.18 2.62
C LEU A 42 12.95 -12.87 1.33
N GLY A 43 13.46 -12.40 0.20
CA GLY A 43 13.23 -12.98 -1.12
C GLY A 43 14.52 -13.57 -1.71
N GLY A 44 14.39 -14.47 -2.66
CA GLY A 44 15.55 -14.93 -3.42
C GLY A 44 15.22 -15.80 -4.62
N ASN A 45 16.16 -15.88 -5.55
CA ASN A 45 16.02 -16.72 -6.74
C ASN A 45 16.72 -18.06 -6.53
N LEU A 46 16.00 -19.15 -6.82
CA LEU A 46 16.51 -20.52 -6.77
C LEU A 46 17.04 -20.94 -8.15
N TYR A 47 18.23 -21.53 -8.17
CA TYR A 47 18.78 -22.12 -9.39
C TYR A 47 18.08 -23.46 -9.69
N ASN A 48 17.53 -23.59 -10.89
CA ASN A 48 17.01 -24.84 -11.44
C ASN A 48 15.86 -25.49 -10.61
N PRO A 49 14.66 -24.88 -10.58
CA PRO A 49 13.53 -25.37 -9.79
C PRO A 49 12.95 -26.73 -10.25
N TYR A 50 13.43 -27.26 -11.38
CA TYR A 50 12.87 -28.44 -12.05
C TYR A 50 13.72 -29.71 -11.92
N GLY A 51 14.70 -29.73 -11.01
CA GLY A 51 15.36 -30.97 -10.63
C GLY A 51 14.36 -31.92 -9.93
N PRO A 52 14.43 -33.25 -10.15
CA PRO A 52 13.48 -34.21 -9.57
C PRO A 52 13.62 -34.41 -8.04
N GLY A 53 14.45 -33.61 -7.37
CA GLY A 53 14.64 -33.65 -5.92
C GLY A 53 13.86 -32.54 -5.24
N GLU A 54 13.26 -32.84 -4.08
CA GLU A 54 12.64 -31.84 -3.21
C GLU A 54 13.62 -30.69 -2.95
N ILE A 55 13.23 -29.47 -3.35
CA ILE A 55 14.00 -28.26 -3.06
C ILE A 55 13.56 -27.77 -1.67
N GLY A 56 14.33 -28.16 -0.65
CA GLY A 56 14.09 -27.74 0.72
C GLY A 56 14.84 -26.45 1.06
N LEU A 57 14.13 -25.41 1.50
CA LEU A 57 14.70 -24.24 2.16
C LEU A 57 15.10 -24.64 3.59
N LYS A 58 16.39 -24.91 3.85
CA LYS A 58 16.88 -25.17 5.22
C LYS A 58 17.12 -23.87 5.97
N LEU A 59 16.07 -23.36 6.60
CA LEU A 59 16.20 -22.31 7.61
C LEU A 59 16.75 -22.95 8.90
N LYS A 60 17.97 -22.55 9.31
CA LYS A 60 18.55 -22.94 10.59
C LYS A 60 18.44 -21.75 11.54
N GLY A 61 17.46 -21.78 12.42
CA GLY A 61 17.26 -20.79 13.48
C GLY A 61 17.22 -21.45 14.86
N CYS A 62 17.50 -20.68 15.91
CA CYS A 62 17.29 -21.10 17.28
C CYS A 62 16.01 -20.42 17.80
N LEU A 63 14.94 -21.20 17.98
CA LEU A 63 13.74 -20.71 18.66
C LEU A 63 14.07 -20.53 20.14
N LYS A 64 14.22 -19.29 20.58
CA LYS A 64 14.31 -18.99 22.02
C LYS A 64 12.92 -19.04 22.63
N PRO A 65 12.76 -19.60 23.84
CA PRO A 65 11.49 -19.51 24.56
C PRO A 65 11.05 -18.06 24.65
N ALA A 66 9.81 -17.79 24.27
CA ALA A 66 9.23 -16.46 24.35
C ALA A 66 9.19 -16.03 25.83
N ALA A 67 9.71 -14.83 26.15
CA ALA A 67 9.50 -14.26 27.48
C ALA A 67 7.98 -14.09 27.71
N ALA A 68 7.52 -14.28 28.94
CA ALA A 68 6.10 -14.12 29.28
C ALA A 68 5.58 -12.76 28.78
N GLY A 69 4.56 -12.78 27.91
CA GLY A 69 3.98 -11.58 27.29
C GLY A 69 4.47 -11.26 25.87
N SER A 70 5.34 -12.06 25.27
CA SER A 70 5.77 -11.84 23.87
C SER A 70 4.66 -12.19 22.87
N GLN A 71 4.43 -11.34 21.87
CA GLN A 71 3.49 -11.60 20.77
C GLN A 71 4.02 -12.72 19.84
N ALA A 72 3.10 -13.52 19.28
CA ALA A 72 3.43 -14.52 18.27
C ALA A 72 3.95 -13.84 16.99
N GLY A 73 5.09 -14.30 16.48
CA GLY A 73 5.60 -13.90 15.17
C GLY A 73 5.12 -14.88 14.09
N TRP A 74 4.96 -14.40 12.86
CA TRP A 74 4.61 -15.20 11.69
C TRP A 74 5.73 -15.12 10.65
N ILE A 75 5.94 -16.20 9.92
CA ILE A 75 6.83 -16.23 8.75
C ILE A 75 5.93 -16.51 7.56
N GLU A 76 5.85 -15.57 6.63
CA GLU A 76 5.17 -15.74 5.37
C GLU A 76 6.20 -16.10 4.29
N LEU A 77 5.94 -17.18 3.56
CA LEU A 77 6.81 -17.66 2.48
C LEU A 77 6.06 -17.57 1.17
N GLU A 78 6.32 -16.51 0.41
CA GLU A 78 5.78 -16.36 -0.93
C GLU A 78 6.64 -17.12 -1.95
N THR A 79 5.99 -17.96 -2.76
CA THR A 79 6.62 -18.62 -3.90
C THR A 79 5.92 -18.15 -5.17
N GLY A 80 6.64 -17.42 -6.01
CA GLY A 80 6.16 -16.95 -7.31
C GLY A 80 6.85 -17.69 -8.45
N PRO A 81 6.16 -17.97 -9.58
CA PRO A 81 6.85 -18.47 -10.76
C PRO A 81 7.91 -17.46 -11.25
N PRO A 82 9.03 -17.92 -11.83
CA PRO A 82 10.02 -17.01 -12.39
C PRO A 82 9.39 -16.22 -13.54
N GLY A 83 9.30 -14.90 -13.43
CA GLY A 83 8.69 -14.05 -14.47
C GLY A 83 8.24 -12.66 -14.03
N ILE A 84 7.66 -11.92 -14.96
CA ILE A 84 7.02 -10.60 -14.74
C ILE A 84 5.90 -10.76 -13.71
N PRO A 85 5.79 -9.88 -12.69
CA PRO A 85 4.74 -9.98 -11.69
C PRO A 85 3.39 -9.77 -12.37
N PRO A 86 2.40 -10.66 -12.18
CA PRO A 86 1.07 -10.53 -12.76
C PRO A 86 0.22 -9.41 -12.12
N VAL A 87 0.75 -8.17 -12.07
CA VAL A 87 0.05 -7.04 -11.45
C VAL A 87 -1.17 -6.69 -12.30
N SER A 88 -2.35 -7.04 -11.79
CA SER A 88 -3.60 -6.86 -12.53
C SER A 88 -4.15 -5.44 -12.39
N ASP A 89 -4.05 -4.86 -11.20
CA ASP A 89 -4.44 -3.47 -10.90
C ASP A 89 -3.66 -2.95 -9.68
N ILE A 90 -3.71 -1.64 -9.46
CA ILE A 90 -3.11 -0.95 -8.31
C ILE A 90 -4.23 -0.28 -7.53
N PHE A 91 -4.44 -0.69 -6.28
CA PHE A 91 -5.50 -0.18 -5.43
C PHE A 91 -4.94 0.81 -4.42
N VAL A 92 -5.40 2.05 -4.48
CA VAL A 92 -5.07 3.05 -3.47
C VAL A 92 -5.93 2.81 -2.23
N ALA A 93 -5.32 2.32 -1.16
CA ALA A 93 -5.91 2.36 0.17
C ALA A 93 -6.03 3.82 0.62
N GLY A 94 -7.13 4.10 1.33
CA GLY A 94 -7.72 5.43 1.51
C GLY A 94 -6.72 6.59 1.70
N PRO A 95 -7.01 7.76 1.09
CA PRO A 95 -6.13 8.93 1.16
C PRO A 95 -5.99 9.43 2.60
N ARG A 96 -4.76 9.78 2.99
CA ARG A 96 -4.46 10.44 4.26
C ARG A 96 -4.02 11.87 3.99
N PRO A 97 -4.70 12.89 4.54
CA PRO A 97 -4.29 14.28 4.39
C PRO A 97 -2.88 14.51 4.95
N LEU A 98 -2.11 15.34 4.24
CA LEU A 98 -0.82 15.81 4.72
C LEU A 98 -1.02 16.85 5.84
N PRO A 99 -0.16 16.85 6.87
CA PRO A 99 -0.28 17.79 7.98
C PRO A 99 0.20 19.21 7.63
N SER A 100 0.90 19.39 6.51
CA SER A 100 1.39 20.69 6.06
C SER A 100 1.47 20.75 4.54
N SER A 101 1.15 21.92 3.96
CA SER A 101 1.11 22.14 2.51
C SER A 101 2.47 22.33 1.85
N ASP A 102 3.51 22.58 2.66
CA ASP A 102 4.88 22.83 2.24
C ASP A 102 5.72 21.56 2.08
N ILE A 103 5.14 20.37 2.33
CA ILE A 103 5.82 19.09 2.18
C ILE A 103 6.20 18.87 0.70
N THR A 104 7.47 18.54 0.45
CA THR A 104 8.04 18.35 -0.88
C THR A 104 8.23 16.88 -1.24
N CYS A 105 8.55 16.03 -0.26
CA CYS A 105 8.69 14.59 -0.44
C CYS A 105 8.46 13.84 0.86
N ILE A 106 8.15 12.54 0.77
CA ILE A 106 7.92 11.64 1.91
C ILE A 106 8.71 10.35 1.68
N CYS A 107 9.30 9.81 2.73
CA CYS A 107 9.89 8.49 2.74
C CYS A 107 9.55 7.73 4.03
N ARG A 108 9.80 6.43 4.04
CA ARG A 108 9.71 5.66 5.28
C ARG A 108 10.78 6.10 6.27
N HIS A 109 10.50 5.95 7.55
CA HIS A 109 11.53 6.06 8.56
C HIS A 109 12.44 4.81 8.54
N PRO A 110 13.78 4.95 8.60
CA PRO A 110 14.69 3.82 8.47
C PRO A 110 14.49 2.77 9.58
N VAL A 111 14.31 3.21 10.83
CA VAL A 111 14.26 2.37 12.05
C VAL A 111 12.84 2.12 12.59
N ASN A 112 12.04 3.16 12.84
CA ASN A 112 10.70 3.08 13.43
C ASN A 112 9.58 2.94 12.37
N SER A 113 8.88 1.80 12.33
CA SER A 113 7.79 1.55 11.36
C SER A 113 6.53 2.38 11.58
N ASN A 114 6.39 3.03 12.75
CA ASN A 114 5.25 3.88 13.06
C ASN A 114 5.46 5.34 12.63
N LEU A 115 6.61 5.64 12.03
CA LEU A 115 6.93 6.97 11.54
C LEU A 115 7.15 6.96 10.02
N LEU A 116 6.72 8.05 9.39
CA LEU A 116 7.21 8.50 8.09
C LEU A 116 8.09 9.73 8.28
N LEU A 117 8.96 9.98 7.32
CA LEU A 117 9.74 11.21 7.25
C LEU A 117 9.27 12.02 6.07
N ALA A 118 9.10 13.32 6.27
CA ALA A 118 8.74 14.25 5.21
C ALA A 118 9.73 15.42 5.19
N ALA A 119 10.08 15.90 4.01
CA ALA A 119 10.83 17.15 3.90
C ALA A 119 9.84 18.28 3.57
N ALA A 120 10.08 19.44 4.16
CA ALA A 120 9.34 20.66 3.88
C ALA A 120 10.20 21.63 3.07
N GLN A 121 9.54 22.50 2.31
CA GLN A 121 10.17 23.49 1.44
C GLN A 121 11.06 24.49 2.20
N ASP A 122 10.82 24.67 3.50
CA ASP A 122 11.58 25.55 4.38
C ASP A 122 12.76 24.86 5.09
N SER A 123 13.28 23.79 4.49
CA SER A 123 14.47 23.06 4.96
C SER A 123 14.28 22.41 6.35
N ARG A 124 13.07 21.93 6.62
CA ARG A 124 12.78 21.04 7.76
C ARG A 124 12.56 19.60 7.32
N VAL A 125 12.99 18.67 8.17
CA VAL A 125 12.55 17.28 8.15
C VAL A 125 11.52 17.11 9.26
N LEU A 126 10.33 16.62 8.89
CA LEU A 126 9.21 16.34 9.77
C LEU A 126 9.13 14.84 10.00
N PHE A 127 8.97 14.43 11.26
CA PHE A 127 8.70 13.05 11.66
C PHE A 127 7.20 12.93 11.82
N LEU A 128 6.56 12.10 11.00
CA LEU A 128 5.12 11.99 10.90
C LEU A 128 4.64 10.67 11.52
N GLU A 129 3.71 10.72 12.47
CA GLU A 129 3.04 9.52 12.97
C GLU A 129 2.22 8.87 11.87
N SER A 130 2.53 7.61 11.57
CA SER A 130 2.01 6.89 10.42
C SER A 130 1.01 5.79 10.76
N ALA A 131 0.52 5.74 12.00
CA ALA A 131 -0.51 4.80 12.43
C ALA A 131 -1.71 4.79 11.47
N LEU A 132 -2.08 3.60 10.97
CA LEU A 132 -3.08 3.44 9.90
C LEU A 132 -4.48 3.90 10.29
N ASN A 133 -4.77 3.98 11.59
CA ASN A 133 -6.07 4.36 12.15
C ASN A 133 -6.27 5.88 12.30
N ALA A 134 -5.30 6.71 11.90
CA ALA A 134 -5.35 8.16 12.07
C ALA A 134 -4.81 8.90 10.84
N ASN A 135 -5.08 10.20 10.75
CA ASN A 135 -4.40 11.07 9.76
C ASN A 135 -2.92 11.24 10.14
N LEU A 136 -2.09 11.62 9.15
CA LEU A 136 -0.69 11.93 9.42
C LEU A 136 -0.61 13.15 10.35
N SER A 137 0.26 13.09 11.35
CA SER A 137 0.49 14.20 12.28
C SER A 137 1.97 14.36 12.59
N ILE A 138 2.42 15.58 12.88
CA ILE A 138 3.84 15.87 13.12
C ILE A 138 4.17 15.51 14.58
N ALA A 139 5.02 14.50 14.77
CA ALA A 139 5.57 14.13 16.07
C ALA A 139 6.73 15.04 16.49
N SER A 140 7.66 15.27 15.56
CA SER A 140 8.84 16.11 15.80
C SER A 140 9.37 16.70 14.48
N GLN A 141 10.33 17.61 14.58
CA GLN A 141 10.95 18.25 13.43
C GLN A 141 12.43 18.54 13.67
N SER A 142 13.21 18.58 12.61
CA SER A 142 14.64 18.95 12.61
C SER A 142 14.93 19.89 11.43
N VAL A 143 15.82 20.86 11.64
CA VAL A 143 16.28 21.76 10.57
C VAL A 143 17.47 21.13 9.86
N ILE A 144 17.48 21.21 8.53
CA ILE A 144 18.53 20.68 7.66
C ILE A 144 19.01 21.76 6.68
N PRO A 145 20.18 21.60 6.03
CA PRO A 145 20.65 22.57 5.06
C PRO A 145 19.99 22.38 3.69
N GLY A 146 19.33 23.44 3.19
CA GLY A 146 18.84 23.50 1.81
C GLY A 146 17.49 22.80 1.56
N PRO A 147 16.85 23.05 0.42
CA PRO A 147 15.59 22.41 0.06
C PRO A 147 15.82 20.98 -0.40
N ILE A 148 14.92 20.07 -0.03
CA ILE A 148 15.02 18.65 -0.39
C ILE A 148 13.98 18.29 -1.44
N VAL A 149 14.43 17.57 -2.47
CA VAL A 149 13.62 17.11 -3.59
C VAL A 149 13.12 15.68 -3.36
N SER A 150 13.98 14.83 -2.82
CA SER A 150 13.70 13.41 -2.59
C SER A 150 14.41 12.92 -1.35
N MET A 151 13.81 11.95 -0.65
CA MET A 151 14.43 11.27 0.48
C MET A 151 14.18 9.78 0.40
N VAL A 152 15.16 9.00 0.85
CA VAL A 152 15.03 7.55 1.00
C VAL A 152 15.79 7.08 2.22
N ALA A 153 15.33 5.99 2.82
CA ALA A 153 16.09 5.30 3.84
C ALA A 153 17.25 4.51 3.19
N SER A 154 18.38 4.41 3.90
CA SER A 154 19.54 3.58 3.54
C SER A 154 20.14 3.06 4.83
N GLY A 155 19.83 1.81 5.17
CA GLY A 155 20.20 1.22 6.46
C GLY A 155 19.55 1.98 7.62
N THR A 156 20.37 2.55 8.51
CA THR A 156 19.94 3.39 9.64
C THR A 156 19.93 4.89 9.33
N ARG A 157 20.29 5.28 8.12
CA ARG A 157 20.47 6.67 7.68
C ARG A 157 19.35 7.06 6.72
N VAL A 158 19.20 8.36 6.50
CA VAL A 158 18.31 8.90 5.46
C VAL A 158 19.18 9.65 4.47
N ILE A 159 18.95 9.39 3.19
CA ILE A 159 19.67 10.02 2.09
C ILE A 159 18.70 10.98 1.43
N ALA A 160 19.04 12.26 1.45
CA ALA A 160 18.20 13.33 0.92
C ALA A 160 18.89 13.97 -0.29
N LEU A 161 18.16 14.08 -1.40
CA LEU A 161 18.62 14.77 -2.61
C LEU A 161 18.32 16.27 -2.49
N THR A 162 19.34 17.10 -2.64
CA THR A 162 19.20 18.57 -2.54
C THR A 162 18.64 19.16 -3.84
N GLY A 163 17.79 20.17 -3.72
CA GLY A 163 17.24 20.94 -4.85
C GLY A 163 18.10 22.12 -5.31
N ASP A 164 19.32 22.24 -4.78
CA ASP A 164 20.22 23.36 -5.08
C ASP A 164 20.83 23.26 -6.49
N SER A 165 21.37 24.38 -6.97
CA SER A 165 22.01 24.50 -8.29
C SER A 165 23.18 23.53 -8.53
N GLN A 166 23.79 23.01 -7.46
CA GLN A 166 24.83 21.98 -7.52
C GLN A 166 24.24 20.65 -7.04
N PRO A 167 24.35 19.57 -7.84
CA PRO A 167 23.76 18.29 -7.46
C PRO A 167 24.53 17.72 -6.27
N ALA A 168 23.83 17.52 -5.15
CA ALA A 168 24.39 16.96 -3.93
C ALA A 168 23.37 16.06 -3.22
N ILE A 169 23.87 15.22 -2.33
CA ILE A 169 23.06 14.53 -1.33
C ILE A 169 23.45 14.97 0.06
N LEU A 170 22.51 14.86 0.98
CA LEU A 170 22.73 14.91 2.41
C LEU A 170 22.54 13.52 2.98
N ILE A 171 23.50 13.09 3.78
CA ILE A 171 23.39 11.91 4.62
C ILE A 171 22.94 12.40 6.00
N LEU A 172 21.69 12.14 6.34
CA LEU A 172 21.10 12.50 7.62
C LEU A 172 21.27 11.33 8.59
N VAL A 173 21.94 11.59 9.71
CA VAL A 173 22.10 10.64 10.80
C VAL A 173 21.04 10.93 11.84
N LEU A 174 20.23 9.93 12.18
CA LEU A 174 19.20 10.04 13.20
C LEU A 174 19.77 9.70 14.58
N ASP A 175 19.15 10.26 15.62
CA ASP A 175 19.45 9.89 17.00
C ASP A 175 18.98 8.46 17.33
N GLN A 176 19.33 7.98 18.53
CA GLN A 176 18.95 6.64 18.97
C GLN A 176 17.43 6.44 19.08
N THR A 177 16.68 7.53 19.30
CA THR A 177 15.21 7.46 19.38
C THR A 177 14.56 7.42 18.00
N GLY A 178 15.26 7.88 16.95
CA GLY A 178 14.70 8.02 15.61
C GLY A 178 13.72 9.19 15.50
N HIS A 179 13.80 10.20 16.37
CA HIS A 179 12.91 11.36 16.33
C HIS A 179 13.64 12.67 16.01
N LYS A 180 14.96 12.62 15.80
CA LYS A 180 15.76 13.82 15.53
C LYS A 180 16.94 13.54 14.62
N VAL A 181 17.25 14.49 13.74
CA VAL A 181 18.52 14.51 12.99
C VAL A 181 19.64 15.05 13.89
N VAL A 182 20.72 14.29 14.07
CA VAL A 182 21.86 14.66 14.92
C VAL A 182 23.07 15.12 14.13
N ASP A 183 23.23 14.63 12.91
CA ASP A 183 24.34 15.00 12.03
C ASP A 183 23.88 15.01 10.58
N THR A 184 24.55 15.82 9.76
CA THR A 184 24.27 15.96 8.33
C THR A 184 25.56 16.11 7.56
N ILE A 185 25.81 15.17 6.64
CA ILE A 185 27.00 15.16 5.81
C ILE A 185 26.60 15.45 4.37
N SER A 186 27.13 16.52 3.79
CA SER A 186 26.90 16.87 2.38
C SER A 186 27.94 16.20 1.49
N VAL A 187 27.47 15.59 0.40
CA VAL A 187 28.31 14.93 -0.60
C VAL A 187 27.89 15.39 -1.99
N GLY A 188 28.81 16.01 -2.73
CA GLY A 188 28.58 16.42 -4.12
C GLY A 188 28.42 15.23 -5.05
N LEU A 189 27.52 15.34 -6.01
CA LEU A 189 27.30 14.36 -7.07
C LEU A 189 27.91 14.84 -8.39
N THR A 190 28.27 13.89 -9.24
CA THR A 190 28.76 14.18 -10.61
C THR A 190 27.62 14.34 -11.62
N VAL A 191 26.40 13.93 -11.27
CA VAL A 191 25.23 13.90 -12.16
C VAL A 191 24.02 14.45 -11.39
N GLY A 192 23.19 15.24 -12.09
CA GLY A 192 21.90 15.68 -11.57
C GLY A 192 20.87 14.56 -11.57
N LEU A 193 20.26 14.33 -10.41
CA LEU A 193 19.17 13.36 -10.20
C LEU A 193 17.85 14.11 -9.99
N VAL A 194 16.73 13.45 -10.28
CA VAL A 194 15.37 13.96 -10.01
C VAL A 194 14.70 13.26 -8.85
N ASP A 195 15.05 11.99 -8.61
CA ASP A 195 14.49 11.21 -7.51
C ASP A 195 15.44 10.09 -7.09
N LEU A 196 15.21 9.57 -5.87
CA LEU A 196 15.94 8.47 -5.26
C LEU A 196 14.98 7.32 -4.97
N ALA A 197 15.47 6.08 -5.06
CA ALA A 197 14.77 4.91 -4.56
C ALA A 197 15.69 4.07 -3.70
N GLU A 198 15.11 3.44 -2.71
CA GLU A 198 15.84 2.62 -1.76
C GLU A 198 16.33 1.30 -2.38
N ASP A 199 17.51 0.84 -1.97
CA ASP A 199 18.08 -0.45 -2.39
C ASP A 199 18.44 -1.30 -1.17
N ASP A 200 19.56 -0.99 -0.51
CA ASP A 200 20.05 -1.73 0.66
C ASP A 200 20.57 -0.81 1.77
N ALA A 201 21.54 -1.26 2.57
CA ALA A 201 22.09 -0.45 3.66
C ALA A 201 23.09 0.61 3.17
N GLU A 202 23.81 0.33 2.09
CA GLU A 202 24.92 1.15 1.58
C GLU A 202 24.69 1.60 0.13
N HIS A 203 23.61 1.14 -0.51
CA HIS A 203 23.25 1.50 -1.86
C HIS A 203 21.87 2.17 -1.93
N VAL A 204 21.77 3.10 -2.86
CA VAL A 204 20.54 3.81 -3.22
C VAL A 204 20.47 3.90 -4.74
N TRP A 205 19.27 3.79 -5.30
CA TRP A 205 19.00 4.03 -6.72
C TRP A 205 18.74 5.52 -6.97
N GLY A 206 19.23 6.05 -8.08
CA GLY A 206 19.03 7.43 -8.51
C GLY A 206 18.50 7.51 -9.93
N LEU A 207 17.43 8.28 -10.14
CA LEU A 207 16.86 8.55 -11.46
C LEU A 207 17.36 9.91 -11.97
N SER A 208 17.90 9.95 -13.18
CA SER A 208 18.25 11.21 -13.85
C SER A 208 17.08 11.77 -14.69
N PRO A 209 17.08 13.08 -15.01
CA PRO A 209 16.05 13.69 -15.86
C PRO A 209 15.90 13.04 -17.25
N VAL A 210 16.96 12.38 -17.73
CA VAL A 210 17.03 11.73 -19.05
C VAL A 210 16.64 10.24 -19.01
N GLY A 211 16.28 9.70 -17.85
CA GLY A 211 15.83 8.31 -17.68
C GLY A 211 16.96 7.29 -17.57
N VAL A 212 18.15 7.72 -17.14
CA VAL A 212 19.23 6.81 -16.73
C VAL A 212 19.09 6.54 -15.24
N ILE A 213 19.16 5.26 -14.87
CA ILE A 213 19.16 4.76 -13.49
C ILE A 213 20.61 4.51 -13.08
N TYR A 214 21.01 5.17 -11.99
CA TYR A 214 22.29 4.99 -11.34
C TYR A 214 22.11 4.18 -10.06
N ARG A 215 23.03 3.26 -9.79
CA ARG A 215 23.22 2.71 -8.46
C ARG A 215 24.30 3.51 -7.76
N MET A 216 23.95 4.13 -6.64
CA MET A 216 24.82 4.97 -5.86
C MET A 216 25.27 4.20 -4.62
N GLN A 217 26.58 3.96 -4.51
CA GLN A 217 27.20 3.41 -3.31
C GLN A 217 27.60 4.56 -2.38
N ILE A 218 27.20 4.45 -1.12
CA ILE A 218 27.43 5.45 -0.08
C ILE A 218 28.57 4.95 0.81
N CYS A 219 29.73 5.59 0.68
CA CYS A 219 30.89 5.27 1.49
C CYS A 219 31.03 6.32 2.59
N THR A 220 30.54 6.01 3.79
CA THR A 220 30.91 6.75 4.99
C THR A 220 32.25 6.23 5.47
N GLY A 221 33.33 6.95 5.21
CA GLY A 221 34.68 6.53 5.59
C GLY A 221 34.83 6.30 7.10
N GLY A 222 35.83 5.50 7.48
CA GLY A 222 36.27 5.41 8.87
C GLY A 222 36.90 6.72 9.34
N VAL A 223 37.24 6.80 10.64
CA VAL A 223 37.81 8.00 11.29
C VAL A 223 38.93 8.61 10.43
N GLY A 224 38.70 9.81 9.89
CA GLY A 224 39.65 10.57 9.07
C GLY A 224 39.43 10.55 7.55
N GLN A 225 38.48 9.77 7.02
CA GLN A 225 38.08 9.80 5.61
C GLN A 225 36.70 10.46 5.43
N GLY A 226 36.61 11.43 4.52
CA GLY A 226 35.35 12.10 4.18
C GLY A 226 34.36 11.16 3.50
N ALA A 227 33.05 11.41 3.69
CA ALA A 227 32.02 10.63 3.02
C ALA A 227 32.06 10.84 1.49
N ARG A 228 31.80 9.78 0.73
CA ARG A 228 31.79 9.81 -0.73
C ARG A 228 30.62 9.01 -1.28
N ALA A 229 30.04 9.50 -2.38
CA ALA A 229 29.06 8.78 -3.18
C ALA A 229 29.70 8.37 -4.52
N VAL A 230 29.53 7.10 -4.90
CA VAL A 230 30.00 6.58 -6.19
C VAL A 230 28.78 6.14 -7.00
N LEU A 231 28.50 6.86 -8.08
CA LEU A 231 27.39 6.55 -8.98
C LEU A 231 27.88 5.65 -10.11
N THR A 232 27.21 4.51 -10.27
CA THR A 232 27.43 3.59 -11.39
C THR A 232 26.16 3.52 -12.23
N GLU A 233 26.25 3.87 -13.51
CA GLU A 233 25.14 3.69 -14.45
C GLU A 233 24.80 2.20 -14.55
N GLN A 234 23.55 1.83 -14.28
CA GLN A 234 23.10 0.43 -14.39
C GLN A 234 22.30 0.22 -15.66
N CYS A 235 21.32 1.08 -15.91
CA CYS A 235 20.49 0.94 -17.08
C CYS A 235 19.90 2.27 -17.52
N ARG A 236 19.42 2.26 -18.76
CA ARG A 236 18.65 3.36 -19.33
C ARG A 236 17.26 2.85 -19.63
N LEU A 237 16.25 3.55 -19.11
CA LEU A 237 14.85 3.20 -19.31
C LEU A 237 14.54 3.25 -20.81
N ARG A 238 14.42 2.06 -21.42
CA ARG A 238 14.27 1.94 -22.87
C ARG A 238 12.88 2.36 -23.27
N LYS A 239 12.80 3.22 -24.29
CA LYS A 239 11.54 3.60 -24.92
C LYS A 239 10.97 2.39 -25.68
N ASN A 240 9.87 1.83 -25.16
CA ASN A 240 8.86 1.05 -25.90
C ASN A 240 9.28 -0.28 -26.55
N ARG A 241 10.36 -0.95 -26.14
CA ARG A 241 10.62 -2.34 -26.58
C ARG A 241 9.95 -3.34 -25.63
N VAL A 242 8.64 -3.47 -25.82
CA VAL A 242 7.70 -4.28 -25.03
C VAL A 242 8.06 -5.77 -25.10
N VAL A 243 8.02 -6.47 -23.97
CA VAL A 243 8.08 -7.94 -23.93
C VAL A 243 6.75 -8.49 -24.48
N SER A 244 6.79 -9.48 -25.36
CA SER A 244 5.60 -10.11 -25.98
C SER A 244 4.58 -10.68 -24.99
N ALA A 245 4.97 -10.92 -23.73
CA ALA A 245 4.07 -11.28 -22.64
C ALA A 245 3.44 -10.01 -22.05
N GLY A 246 2.16 -9.76 -22.33
CA GLY A 246 1.42 -8.63 -21.75
C GLY A 246 0.86 -7.62 -22.76
N VAL A 247 1.08 -7.80 -24.07
CA VAL A 247 0.60 -6.88 -25.11
C VAL A 247 -0.92 -6.64 -25.03
N ARG A 248 -1.72 -7.66 -24.71
CA ARG A 248 -3.18 -7.53 -24.52
C ARG A 248 -3.53 -6.72 -23.27
N GLN A 249 -2.90 -7.01 -22.14
CA GLN A 249 -3.13 -6.32 -20.85
C GLN A 249 -2.70 -4.85 -20.91
N MET A 250 -1.58 -4.58 -21.57
CA MET A 250 -1.09 -3.24 -21.85
C MET A 250 -2.01 -2.51 -22.84
N ALA A 251 -2.49 -3.17 -23.90
CA ALA A 251 -3.45 -2.57 -24.83
C ALA A 251 -4.74 -2.19 -24.12
N PHE A 252 -5.26 -3.01 -23.20
CA PHE A 252 -6.41 -2.68 -22.36
C PHE A 252 -6.13 -1.51 -21.41
N SER A 253 -4.96 -1.49 -20.75
CA SER A 253 -4.57 -0.41 -19.84
C SER A 253 -4.38 0.92 -20.58
N ILE A 254 -3.77 0.89 -21.77
CA ILE A 254 -3.62 2.05 -22.66
C ILE A 254 -4.99 2.48 -23.23
N LEU A 255 -5.85 1.56 -23.66
CA LEU A 255 -7.21 1.86 -24.11
C LEU A 255 -8.03 2.52 -22.99
N ARG A 256 -7.91 2.03 -21.75
CA ARG A 256 -8.54 2.63 -20.56
C ARG A 256 -7.99 4.04 -20.31
N ALA A 257 -6.68 4.26 -20.45
CA ALA A 257 -6.03 5.58 -20.35
C ALA A 257 -6.62 6.61 -21.31
N VAL A 258 -6.81 6.18 -22.55
CA VAL A 258 -7.27 7.02 -23.66
C VAL A 258 -8.77 7.29 -23.55
N ARG A 259 -9.53 6.26 -23.17
CA ARG A 259 -10.99 6.34 -23.01
C ARG A 259 -11.38 7.24 -21.83
N ASN A 260 -10.55 7.31 -20.79
CA ASN A 260 -10.73 8.24 -19.66
C ASN A 260 -10.23 9.68 -19.95
N HIS A 261 -9.91 10.03 -21.20
CA HIS A 261 -9.61 11.39 -21.69
C HIS A 261 -8.42 12.15 -21.07
N ASN A 262 -7.58 11.49 -20.27
CA ASN A 262 -6.49 12.15 -19.55
C ASN A 262 -5.11 12.07 -20.23
N TYR A 263 -4.98 11.36 -21.36
CA TYR A 263 -3.68 11.16 -22.00
C TYR A 263 -3.72 11.17 -23.53
N SER A 264 -2.66 11.69 -24.14
CA SER A 264 -2.50 11.67 -25.60
C SER A 264 -1.76 10.40 -26.03
N LEU A 265 -2.41 9.60 -26.90
CA LEU A 265 -1.81 8.41 -27.52
C LEU A 265 -0.44 8.69 -28.15
N SER A 266 -0.29 9.84 -28.81
CA SER A 266 0.99 10.21 -29.43
C SER A 266 2.09 10.49 -28.42
N LYS A 267 1.78 11.02 -27.22
CA LYS A 267 2.77 11.23 -26.14
C LYS A 267 3.17 9.94 -25.46
N LEU A 268 2.21 9.04 -25.23
CA LEU A 268 2.47 7.70 -24.69
C LEU A 268 3.34 6.86 -25.64
N LEU A 269 3.03 6.89 -26.94
CA LEU A 269 3.79 6.18 -27.97
C LEU A 269 5.12 6.86 -28.34
N SER A 270 5.22 8.18 -28.22
CA SER A 270 6.49 8.91 -28.46
C SER A 270 7.45 8.90 -27.27
N GLY A 271 6.99 8.48 -26.08
CA GLY A 271 7.79 8.49 -24.86
C GLY A 271 8.25 9.89 -24.44
N ARG A 272 7.50 10.94 -24.83
CA ARG A 272 7.72 12.35 -24.45
C ARG A 272 7.10 12.60 -23.08
N GLY A 273 7.92 13.03 -22.13
CA GLY A 273 7.51 13.19 -20.73
C GLY A 273 8.71 13.23 -19.78
N ALA A 274 8.70 14.13 -18.81
CA ALA A 274 9.75 14.24 -17.81
C ALA A 274 9.55 13.15 -16.75
N PHE A 275 10.66 12.49 -16.39
CA PHE A 275 10.71 11.59 -15.25
C PHE A 275 10.52 12.41 -13.97
N GLN A 276 9.65 11.93 -13.08
CA GLN A 276 9.33 12.62 -11.83
C GLN A 276 9.70 11.80 -10.62
N ALA A 277 9.33 10.52 -10.60
CA ALA A 277 9.49 9.70 -9.42
C ALA A 277 9.98 8.28 -9.72
N LEU A 278 10.66 7.70 -8.74
CA LEU A 278 11.29 6.38 -8.75
C LEU A 278 10.97 5.65 -7.43
N ALA A 279 10.57 4.40 -7.52
CA ALA A 279 10.61 3.46 -6.42
C ALA A 279 11.20 2.13 -6.90
N TYR A 280 11.72 1.34 -5.98
CA TYR A 280 12.25 0.01 -6.22
C TYR A 280 11.61 -0.93 -5.20
N ASP A 281 11.16 -2.11 -5.65
CA ASP A 281 10.48 -3.10 -4.81
C ASP A 281 11.40 -4.30 -4.43
N GLY A 282 12.71 -4.17 -4.67
CA GLY A 282 13.68 -5.26 -4.52
C GLY A 282 13.86 -6.09 -5.79
N ARG A 283 13.05 -5.88 -6.83
CA ARG A 283 13.14 -6.63 -8.10
C ARG A 283 12.91 -5.79 -9.35
N PHE A 284 12.01 -4.81 -9.29
CA PHE A 284 11.55 -3.99 -10.39
C PHE A 284 11.56 -2.50 -10.01
N PHE A 285 11.77 -1.66 -11.02
CA PHE A 285 11.68 -0.22 -10.89
C PHE A 285 10.27 0.26 -11.23
N TRP A 286 9.69 0.99 -10.30
CA TRP A 286 8.44 1.73 -10.46
C TRP A 286 8.78 3.16 -10.82
N VAL A 287 8.31 3.64 -11.97
CA VAL A 287 8.69 4.93 -12.51
C VAL A 287 7.46 5.74 -12.89
N ALA A 288 7.37 6.96 -12.37
CA ALA A 288 6.33 7.92 -12.68
C ALA A 288 6.83 8.95 -13.71
N ARG A 289 6.03 9.20 -14.74
CA ARG A 289 6.36 10.14 -15.83
C ARG A 289 5.18 11.06 -16.13
N THR A 290 5.47 12.35 -16.28
CA THR A 290 4.48 13.30 -16.81
C THR A 290 4.26 13.04 -18.29
N GLY A 291 3.03 13.12 -18.78
CA GLY A 291 2.84 13.12 -20.23
C GLY A 291 1.43 13.34 -20.75
N GLY A 292 0.50 13.82 -19.94
CA GLY A 292 -0.81 14.25 -20.42
C GLY A 292 -0.85 15.70 -20.90
N ARG A 293 -2.08 16.25 -20.99
CA ARG A 293 -2.34 17.67 -21.27
C ARG A 293 -2.37 18.53 -19.99
N ARG A 294 -2.56 17.91 -18.82
CA ARG A 294 -2.54 18.53 -17.49
C ARG A 294 -1.32 18.05 -16.69
N SER A 295 -0.87 18.83 -15.71
CA SER A 295 0.22 18.48 -14.78
C SER A 295 -0.07 17.21 -13.99
N SER A 296 -1.33 16.95 -13.64
CA SER A 296 -1.81 15.78 -12.91
C SER A 296 -1.79 14.46 -13.69
N SER A 297 -1.56 14.51 -15.01
CA SER A 297 -1.59 13.31 -15.85
C SER A 297 -0.24 12.61 -15.86
N CYS A 298 -0.09 11.66 -14.93
CA CYS A 298 1.10 10.83 -14.78
C CYS A 298 0.86 9.40 -15.31
N LEU A 299 1.89 8.84 -15.95
CA LEU A 299 1.96 7.43 -16.31
C LEU A 299 2.88 6.72 -15.31
N LEU A 300 2.36 5.69 -14.64
CA LEU A 300 3.16 4.80 -13.82
C LEU A 300 3.61 3.62 -14.68
N SER A 301 4.87 3.22 -14.56
CA SER A 301 5.45 2.15 -15.36
C SER A 301 6.34 1.26 -14.51
N LEU A 302 6.30 -0.04 -14.80
CA LEU A 302 7.11 -1.07 -14.20
C LEU A 302 8.21 -1.48 -15.17
N HIS A 303 9.45 -1.44 -14.70
CA HIS A 303 10.64 -1.81 -15.47
C HIS A 303 11.43 -2.90 -14.75
N ASP A 304 12.07 -3.79 -15.51
CA ASP A 304 13.10 -4.65 -14.95
C ASP A 304 14.40 -3.88 -14.67
N VAL A 305 15.34 -4.52 -13.96
CA VAL A 305 16.65 -3.95 -13.65
C VAL A 305 17.50 -3.61 -14.89
N SER A 306 17.19 -4.19 -16.06
CA SER A 306 17.83 -3.85 -17.33
C SER A 306 17.25 -2.58 -17.99
N GLY A 307 16.23 -1.99 -17.37
CA GLY A 307 15.51 -0.81 -17.85
C GLY A 307 14.45 -1.14 -18.89
N LYS A 308 14.12 -2.42 -19.10
CA LYS A 308 13.08 -2.84 -20.05
C LYS A 308 11.71 -2.63 -19.42
N LEU A 309 10.80 -2.04 -20.20
CA LEU A 309 9.41 -1.85 -19.79
C LEU A 309 8.69 -3.19 -19.75
N LEU A 310 8.13 -3.53 -18.58
CA LEU A 310 7.32 -4.72 -18.36
C LEU A 310 5.84 -4.40 -18.47
N GLN A 311 5.39 -3.37 -17.74
CA GLN A 311 3.99 -2.99 -17.68
C GLN A 311 3.85 -1.47 -17.50
N ALA A 312 2.70 -0.93 -17.89
CA ALA A 312 2.35 0.46 -17.65
C ALA A 312 0.92 0.55 -17.12
N PHE A 313 0.73 1.41 -16.13
CA PHE A 313 -0.51 1.61 -15.42
C PHE A 313 -0.98 3.05 -15.60
N THR A 314 -2.28 3.21 -15.77
CA THR A 314 -2.92 4.51 -15.65
C THR A 314 -3.18 4.75 -14.19
N ILE A 315 -2.52 5.75 -13.61
CA ILE A 315 -2.94 6.19 -12.29
C ILE A 315 -4.30 6.88 -12.43
N TRP A 316 -5.12 6.74 -11.40
CA TRP A 316 -6.50 7.14 -11.35
C TRP A 316 -6.61 8.67 -11.48
N PRO A 317 -7.74 9.23 -11.95
CA PRO A 317 -7.90 10.69 -12.10
C PRO A 317 -7.74 11.47 -10.79
N GLU A 318 -7.90 10.78 -9.66
CA GLU A 318 -8.03 11.33 -8.32
C GLU A 318 -6.69 11.47 -7.57
N ALA A 319 -5.61 10.86 -8.07
CA ALA A 319 -4.29 10.90 -7.43
C ALA A 319 -3.21 11.37 -8.42
N ALA A 320 -2.57 12.50 -8.15
CA ALA A 320 -1.40 12.98 -8.89
C ALA A 320 -0.13 12.38 -8.28
N VAL A 321 0.56 11.53 -9.05
CA VAL A 321 1.81 10.90 -8.56
C VAL A 321 2.96 11.88 -8.70
N THR A 322 3.27 12.56 -7.61
CA THR A 322 4.36 13.54 -7.54
C THR A 322 5.63 12.99 -6.89
N GLY A 323 5.49 11.95 -6.07
CA GLY A 323 6.60 11.18 -5.50
C GLY A 323 6.20 9.72 -5.30
N LEU A 324 7.20 8.84 -5.29
CA LEU A 324 7.02 7.41 -5.08
C LEU A 324 7.95 6.92 -3.98
N GLY A 325 7.50 5.90 -3.27
CA GLY A 325 8.32 5.11 -2.37
C GLY A 325 7.82 3.67 -2.37
N PHE A 326 8.57 2.77 -1.76
CA PHE A 326 8.11 1.39 -1.56
C PHE A 326 8.21 1.03 -0.09
N SER A 327 7.18 0.35 0.39
CA SER A 327 7.11 -0.19 1.75
C SER A 327 6.68 -1.64 1.67
N HIS A 328 6.87 -2.38 2.76
CA HIS A 328 6.35 -3.75 2.92
C HIS A 328 4.91 -3.98 2.47
N HIS A 329 4.08 -2.97 2.67
CA HIS A 329 2.65 -3.06 2.49
C HIS A 329 2.22 -2.58 1.08
N GLY A 330 3.18 -2.21 0.24
CA GLY A 330 2.96 -1.78 -1.13
C GLY A 330 3.62 -0.44 -1.47
N LEU A 331 3.17 0.12 -2.60
CA LEU A 331 3.68 1.36 -3.17
C LEU A 331 3.21 2.55 -2.35
N MET A 332 4.14 3.42 -1.93
CA MET A 332 3.83 4.70 -1.33
C MET A 332 3.68 5.74 -2.43
N VAL A 333 2.54 6.44 -2.45
CA VAL A 333 2.25 7.45 -3.46
C VAL A 333 2.05 8.80 -2.78
N PHE A 334 2.90 9.76 -3.16
CA PHE A 334 2.83 11.12 -2.67
C PHE A 334 2.11 12.01 -3.69
N ASP A 335 1.00 12.61 -3.26
CA ASP A 335 0.19 13.52 -4.05
C ASP A 335 0.26 14.94 -3.50
N ARG A 336 1.22 15.70 -4.02
CA ARG A 336 1.42 17.11 -3.69
C ARG A 336 0.31 18.01 -4.27
N GLU A 337 -0.34 17.61 -5.35
CA GLU A 337 -1.38 18.44 -5.97
C GLU A 337 -2.62 18.50 -5.09
N HIS A 338 -3.04 17.36 -4.55
CA HIS A 338 -4.20 17.25 -3.66
C HIS A 338 -3.86 17.26 -2.16
N GLN A 339 -2.56 17.30 -1.81
CA GLN A 339 -2.07 17.27 -0.43
C GLN A 339 -2.45 15.99 0.31
N LEU A 340 -2.26 14.86 -0.37
CA LEU A 340 -2.61 13.53 0.11
C LEU A 340 -1.41 12.59 0.09
N TYR A 341 -1.39 11.69 1.05
CA TYR A 341 -0.57 10.50 1.06
C TYR A 341 -1.45 9.28 0.80
N HIS A 342 -1.01 8.44 -0.11
CA HIS A 342 -1.73 7.25 -0.55
C HIS A 342 -0.85 6.01 -0.34
N GLN A 343 -1.45 4.95 0.20
CA GLN A 343 -0.80 3.64 0.25
C GLN A 343 -1.43 2.77 -0.83
N ALA A 344 -0.68 2.41 -1.85
CA ALA A 344 -1.15 1.61 -2.97
C ALA A 344 -0.77 0.13 -2.77
N HIS A 345 -1.78 -0.73 -2.67
CA HIS A 345 -1.60 -2.17 -2.67
C HIS A 345 -1.44 -2.69 -4.10
N ILE A 346 -0.37 -3.46 -4.30
CA ILE A 346 -0.07 -4.15 -5.56
C ILE A 346 -0.63 -5.55 -5.43
N THR A 347 -1.73 -5.85 -6.12
CA THR A 347 -2.38 -7.15 -6.01
C THR A 347 -2.06 -8.04 -7.20
N ASP A 348 -1.52 -9.23 -6.94
CA ASP A 348 -1.59 -10.35 -7.89
C ASP A 348 -2.81 -11.24 -7.61
N VAL A 349 -3.19 -11.44 -6.34
CA VAL A 349 -4.44 -12.05 -5.87
C VAL A 349 -4.62 -11.62 -4.41
N MET A 350 -5.73 -11.01 -4.03
CA MET A 350 -6.11 -10.94 -2.60
C MET A 350 -6.31 -12.38 -2.12
N ARG A 351 -5.32 -12.97 -1.44
CA ARG A 351 -5.54 -14.24 -0.74
C ARG A 351 -6.27 -13.95 0.57
N PRO A 352 -7.25 -14.79 0.95
CA PRO A 352 -7.87 -14.68 2.26
C PRO A 352 -6.78 -14.79 3.33
N VAL A 353 -6.89 -13.97 4.37
CA VAL A 353 -6.09 -14.13 5.59
C VAL A 353 -6.39 -15.54 6.12
N ASP A 354 -5.41 -16.44 6.06
CA ASP A 354 -5.54 -17.75 6.71
C ASP A 354 -5.85 -17.49 8.18
N GLY A 355 -6.95 -18.07 8.66
CA GLY A 355 -7.47 -17.86 10.00
C GLY A 355 -6.39 -18.08 11.04
N GLY A 356 -5.84 -17.00 11.56
CA GLY A 356 -4.92 -17.04 12.69
C GLY A 356 -5.58 -17.79 13.86
N PRO A 357 -4.79 -18.47 14.71
CA PRO A 357 -5.32 -19.19 15.85
C PRO A 357 -6.12 -18.22 16.70
N VAL A 358 -7.39 -18.58 16.92
CA VAL A 358 -8.34 -17.86 17.77
C VAL A 358 -7.70 -17.71 19.15
N ALA A 359 -7.10 -16.55 19.38
CA ALA A 359 -6.43 -16.24 20.63
C ALA A 359 -7.51 -16.01 21.69
N GLY A 360 -7.83 -17.08 22.42
CA GLY A 360 -8.59 -17.04 23.66
C GLY A 360 -10.09 -16.87 23.48
N ASN A 361 -10.85 -17.71 24.20
CA ASN A 361 -12.31 -17.69 24.32
C ASN A 361 -12.84 -16.45 25.06
N ARG A 362 -12.46 -15.24 24.63
CA ARG A 362 -13.12 -13.99 25.01
C ARG A 362 -13.28 -13.18 23.75
N HIS A 363 -14.46 -13.30 23.14
CA HIS A 363 -14.97 -12.29 22.21
C HIS A 363 -14.72 -10.93 22.91
N PRO A 364 -13.95 -10.00 22.31
CA PRO A 364 -13.86 -8.65 22.86
C PRO A 364 -15.29 -8.16 22.89
N GLY A 365 -15.87 -7.98 24.08
CA GLY A 365 -17.31 -7.78 24.25
C GLY A 365 -17.84 -6.75 23.24
N TYR A 366 -19.09 -6.92 22.79
CA TYR A 366 -19.73 -5.98 21.88
C TYR A 366 -19.45 -4.54 22.31
N LEU A 367 -19.15 -3.68 21.34
CA LEU A 367 -18.93 -2.26 21.61
C LEU A 367 -20.12 -1.71 22.42
N PRO A 368 -19.90 -0.93 23.48
CA PRO A 368 -21.01 -0.42 24.28
C PRO A 368 -21.93 0.47 23.42
N ALA A 369 -23.24 0.20 23.50
CA ALA A 369 -24.29 0.93 22.79
C ALA A 369 -24.21 2.46 23.04
N GLY A 370 -24.50 3.24 22.01
CA GLY A 370 -24.56 4.71 22.08
C GLY A 370 -23.22 5.44 22.22
N THR A 371 -22.08 4.74 22.16
CA THR A 371 -20.76 5.35 22.32
C THR A 371 -20.21 5.94 21.02
N THR A 372 -19.15 6.73 21.12
CA THR A 372 -18.38 7.20 19.96
C THR A 372 -17.82 6.04 19.12
N ALA A 373 -17.49 4.90 19.75
CA ALA A 373 -17.00 3.70 19.07
C ALA A 373 -18.07 3.04 18.18
N THR A 374 -19.35 3.08 18.60
CA THR A 374 -20.48 2.65 17.76
C THR A 374 -21.02 3.78 16.88
N ALA A 375 -20.37 4.94 16.86
CA ALA A 375 -20.84 6.16 16.23
C ALA A 375 -22.28 6.55 16.65
N GLY A 376 -22.67 6.23 17.87
CA GLY A 376 -23.99 6.55 18.43
C GLY A 376 -25.08 5.51 18.17
N ILE A 377 -24.78 4.34 17.56
CA ILE A 377 -25.74 3.24 17.38
C ILE A 377 -26.00 2.58 18.74
N HIS A 378 -27.28 2.41 19.09
CA HIS A 378 -27.75 1.69 20.27
C HIS A 378 -28.27 0.29 19.91
N ASP A 379 -29.00 0.18 18.80
CA ASP A 379 -29.74 -1.01 18.38
C ASP A 379 -29.39 -1.33 16.91
N LEU A 380 -28.51 -2.33 16.74
CA LEU A 380 -28.00 -2.77 15.43
C LEU A 380 -28.80 -3.96 14.91
N CYS A 381 -29.35 -3.83 13.71
CA CYS A 381 -29.99 -4.92 12.98
C CYS A 381 -29.04 -5.54 11.94
N LEU A 382 -28.89 -6.87 11.93
CA LEU A 382 -28.14 -7.61 10.91
C LEU A 382 -29.06 -8.05 9.77
N LEU A 383 -28.68 -7.70 8.55
CA LEU A 383 -29.39 -8.02 7.32
C LEU A 383 -28.49 -8.88 6.42
N TYR A 384 -28.96 -10.06 6.04
CA TYR A 384 -28.24 -10.93 5.11
C TYR A 384 -28.66 -10.63 3.67
N VAL A 385 -27.77 -10.02 2.88
CA VAL A 385 -28.05 -9.62 1.48
C VAL A 385 -27.22 -10.41 0.48
N GLY A 386 -27.60 -10.39 -0.79
CA GLY A 386 -26.88 -11.10 -1.84
C GLY A 386 -27.38 -12.54 -2.01
N GLY A 387 -26.51 -13.46 -2.41
CA GLY A 387 -26.90 -14.85 -2.68
C GLY A 387 -27.33 -15.62 -1.43
N GLU A 388 -28.38 -16.44 -1.56
CA GLU A 388 -28.69 -17.55 -0.66
C GLU A 388 -28.18 -18.84 -1.32
N GLY A 389 -26.88 -19.12 -1.14
CA GLY A 389 -26.18 -20.17 -1.88
C GLY A 389 -26.20 -19.92 -3.38
N SER A 390 -26.79 -20.86 -4.14
CA SER A 390 -26.97 -20.74 -5.59
C SER A 390 -28.45 -20.61 -6.01
N GLN A 391 -29.37 -20.39 -5.07
CA GLN A 391 -30.81 -20.52 -5.35
C GLN A 391 -31.48 -19.20 -5.71
N ARG A 392 -31.22 -18.13 -4.95
CA ARG A 392 -31.85 -16.82 -5.15
C ARG A 392 -31.03 -15.70 -4.53
N VAL A 393 -31.31 -14.47 -4.96
CA VAL A 393 -30.76 -13.26 -4.34
C VAL A 393 -31.74 -12.78 -3.29
N HIS A 394 -31.27 -12.63 -2.05
CA HIS A 394 -32.03 -12.07 -0.95
C HIS A 394 -31.89 -10.54 -0.93
N ARG A 395 -33.04 -9.87 -1.03
CA ARG A 395 -33.18 -8.41 -1.07
C ARG A 395 -34.18 -7.93 -0.02
N TYR A 396 -33.91 -6.74 0.51
CA TYR A 396 -34.81 -6.05 1.42
C TYR A 396 -35.51 -4.89 0.71
N ASP A 397 -36.81 -5.00 0.52
CA ASP A 397 -37.66 -3.90 0.04
C ASP A 397 -38.22 -3.10 1.23
N THR A 398 -38.97 -2.04 0.94
CA THR A 398 -39.57 -1.17 1.96
C THR A 398 -40.49 -1.93 2.90
N ASP A 399 -41.23 -2.92 2.40
CA ASP A 399 -42.19 -3.68 3.21
C ASP A 399 -41.47 -4.54 4.27
N LYS A 400 -40.33 -5.12 3.92
CA LYS A 400 -39.48 -5.86 4.86
C LYS A 400 -38.73 -4.97 5.85
N LEU A 401 -38.31 -3.78 5.43
CA LEU A 401 -37.48 -2.88 6.25
C LEU A 401 -38.27 -1.98 7.19
N ARG A 402 -39.47 -1.57 6.80
CA ARG A 402 -40.33 -0.69 7.60
C ARG A 402 -40.55 -1.17 9.04
N PRO A 403 -40.86 -2.45 9.32
CA PRO A 403 -40.99 -2.93 10.71
C PRO A 403 -39.66 -3.03 11.47
N LEU A 404 -38.52 -2.91 10.79
CA LEU A 404 -37.19 -2.92 11.41
C LEU A 404 -36.73 -1.50 11.76
N VAL A 405 -37.06 -0.52 10.91
CA VAL A 405 -36.77 0.90 11.16
C VAL A 405 -37.69 1.46 12.25
N GLY A 406 -38.93 0.97 12.33
CA GLY A 406 -39.90 1.46 13.30
C GLY A 406 -40.96 0.46 13.72
N TYR A 407 -41.52 0.69 14.90
CA TYR A 407 -42.76 0.05 15.33
C TYR A 407 -43.91 0.50 14.43
N VAL A 408 -44.60 -0.49 13.85
CA VAL A 408 -45.76 -0.28 12.97
C VAL A 408 -47.01 -0.71 13.72
N ASP A 409 -48.00 0.18 13.83
CA ASP A 409 -49.28 -0.11 14.47
C ASP A 409 -50.15 -1.09 13.63
N ALA A 410 -51.31 -1.45 14.17
CA ALA A 410 -52.27 -2.32 13.49
C ALA A 410 -52.84 -1.74 12.18
N THR A 411 -52.62 -0.45 11.91
CA THR A 411 -53.06 0.27 10.70
C THR A 411 -51.96 0.44 9.66
N GLY A 412 -50.74 -0.08 9.93
CA GLY A 412 -49.60 0.02 9.03
C GLY A 412 -48.81 1.33 9.17
N GLN A 413 -49.07 2.12 10.21
CA GLN A 413 -48.45 3.42 10.46
C GLN A 413 -47.27 3.29 11.43
N MET A 414 -46.16 3.98 11.15
CA MET A 414 -45.00 4.01 12.03
C MET A 414 -45.23 4.96 13.22
N GLU A 415 -45.06 4.47 14.45
CA GLU A 415 -45.25 5.23 15.69
C GLU A 415 -43.93 5.54 16.42
N GLU A 416 -42.98 4.60 16.46
CA GLU A 416 -41.72 4.74 17.20
C GLU A 416 -40.53 4.17 16.41
N ALA A 417 -39.33 4.74 16.59
CA ALA A 417 -38.10 4.18 16.01
C ALA A 417 -37.70 2.90 16.74
N PHE A 418 -37.28 1.86 16.00
CA PHE A 418 -36.96 0.55 16.57
C PHE A 418 -35.46 0.23 16.51
N MET A 419 -34.86 0.23 15.31
CA MET A 419 -33.41 0.03 15.13
C MET A 419 -32.77 1.32 14.62
N ASP A 420 -31.61 1.69 15.16
CA ASP A 420 -30.87 2.90 14.77
C ASP A 420 -29.56 2.62 13.99
N GLY A 421 -29.21 1.35 13.83
CA GLY A 421 -28.11 0.90 12.97
C GLY A 421 -28.46 -0.34 12.15
N PHE A 422 -27.90 -0.44 10.94
CA PHE A 422 -28.09 -1.60 10.07
C PHE A 422 -26.75 -2.10 9.50
N LEU A 423 -26.48 -3.39 9.64
CA LEU A 423 -25.33 -4.08 9.07
C LEU A 423 -25.80 -4.97 7.93
N MET A 424 -25.37 -4.69 6.71
CA MET A 424 -25.70 -5.52 5.55
C MET A 424 -24.53 -6.42 5.19
N LEU A 425 -24.71 -7.73 5.41
CA LEU A 425 -23.66 -8.74 5.25
C LEU A 425 -24.05 -9.71 4.13
N ALA A 426 -23.12 -9.97 3.21
CA ALA A 426 -23.32 -10.98 2.17
C ALA A 426 -22.54 -12.26 2.45
N GLN A 427 -23.24 -13.39 2.40
CA GLN A 427 -22.64 -14.71 2.57
C GLN A 427 -22.22 -15.32 1.23
N TYR A 428 -23.06 -15.18 0.20
CA TYR A 428 -22.83 -15.74 -1.13
C TYR A 428 -23.00 -14.70 -2.24
N SER A 429 -22.37 -14.97 -3.38
CA SER A 429 -22.43 -14.10 -4.55
C SER A 429 -23.88 -13.91 -5.06
N PRO A 430 -24.29 -12.68 -5.37
CA PRO A 430 -25.57 -12.41 -6.04
C PRO A 430 -25.65 -12.98 -7.46
N LEU A 431 -24.52 -13.39 -8.05
CA LEU A 431 -24.47 -14.08 -9.35
C LEU A 431 -24.96 -15.54 -9.27
N LEU A 432 -25.29 -16.04 -8.08
CA LEU A 432 -25.84 -17.39 -7.84
C LEU A 432 -24.93 -18.52 -8.35
N ASN A 433 -23.63 -18.28 -8.41
CA ASN A 433 -22.63 -19.23 -8.88
C ASN A 433 -22.09 -20.15 -7.77
N GLY A 434 -22.70 -20.12 -6.58
CA GLY A 434 -22.31 -20.94 -5.42
C GLY A 434 -21.00 -20.50 -4.76
N ARG A 435 -20.50 -19.29 -5.08
CA ARG A 435 -19.30 -18.73 -4.43
C ARG A 435 -19.64 -17.98 -3.15
N ALA A 436 -18.76 -18.09 -2.17
CA ALA A 436 -18.93 -17.50 -0.85
C ALA A 436 -17.94 -16.36 -0.58
N PHE A 437 -18.35 -15.40 0.24
CA PHE A 437 -17.51 -14.29 0.71
C PHE A 437 -16.73 -14.63 1.99
N ALA A 438 -17.19 -15.61 2.77
CA ALA A 438 -16.53 -16.08 3.99
C ALA A 438 -15.95 -17.49 3.84
N ALA A 439 -14.83 -17.76 4.49
CA ALA A 439 -14.06 -19.00 4.36
C ALA A 439 -14.70 -20.21 5.07
N ASP A 440 -15.56 -19.97 6.04
CA ASP A 440 -16.31 -20.98 6.79
C ASP A 440 -17.60 -21.43 6.07
N LEU A 441 -17.97 -20.77 4.98
CA LEU A 441 -19.14 -21.08 4.18
C LEU A 441 -18.83 -22.07 3.06
N LYS A 442 -19.78 -22.96 2.76
CA LYS A 442 -19.66 -23.95 1.69
C LYS A 442 -19.68 -23.29 0.32
N GLY A 443 -18.58 -23.34 -0.44
CA GLY A 443 -18.53 -22.83 -1.81
C GLY A 443 -17.11 -22.55 -2.24
N SER A 444 -16.91 -22.25 -3.53
CA SER A 444 -15.61 -21.67 -3.96
C SER A 444 -15.51 -20.21 -3.50
N PRO A 445 -14.30 -19.67 -3.30
CA PRO A 445 -14.13 -18.26 -2.96
C PRO A 445 -14.71 -17.34 -4.05
N SER A 446 -15.29 -16.22 -3.62
CA SER A 446 -15.75 -15.13 -4.49
C SER A 446 -14.60 -14.51 -5.29
N ARG A 447 -14.93 -13.98 -6.47
CA ARG A 447 -14.02 -13.28 -7.39
C ARG A 447 -14.51 -11.86 -7.62
N GLN A 448 -13.73 -11.07 -8.36
CA GLN A 448 -14.03 -9.65 -8.61
C GLN A 448 -15.46 -9.42 -9.13
N GLU A 449 -15.94 -10.23 -10.07
CA GLU A 449 -17.29 -10.10 -10.61
C GLU A 449 -18.39 -10.30 -9.55
N ASP A 450 -18.13 -11.12 -8.53
CA ASP A 450 -19.03 -11.37 -7.41
C ASP A 450 -19.10 -10.14 -6.49
N TRP A 451 -17.96 -9.48 -6.26
CA TRP A 451 -17.89 -8.23 -5.49
C TRP A 451 -18.59 -7.08 -6.21
N VAL A 452 -18.39 -6.92 -7.52
CA VAL A 452 -19.10 -5.90 -8.32
C VAL A 452 -20.60 -6.13 -8.27
N ALA A 453 -21.05 -7.37 -8.47
CA ALA A 453 -22.46 -7.71 -8.37
C ALA A 453 -23.04 -7.45 -6.97
N LEU A 454 -22.24 -7.64 -5.91
CA LEU A 454 -22.64 -7.30 -4.55
C LEU A 454 -22.78 -5.79 -4.34
N PHE A 455 -21.87 -4.98 -4.88
CA PHE A 455 -22.01 -3.52 -4.84
C PHE A 455 -23.28 -3.06 -5.57
N ASP A 456 -23.53 -3.58 -6.78
CA ASP A 456 -24.76 -3.27 -7.53
C ASP A 456 -26.01 -3.68 -6.73
N GLU A 457 -25.94 -4.77 -5.97
CA GLU A 457 -27.01 -5.23 -5.11
C GLU A 457 -27.22 -4.31 -3.90
N TYR A 458 -26.17 -3.89 -3.19
CA TYR A 458 -26.29 -2.94 -2.08
C TYR A 458 -26.99 -1.64 -2.52
N PHE A 459 -26.64 -1.14 -3.71
CA PHE A 459 -27.16 0.10 -4.29
C PHE A 459 -28.33 -0.11 -5.26
N HIS A 460 -29.03 -1.24 -5.17
CA HIS A 460 -30.20 -1.49 -6.02
C HIS A 460 -31.23 -0.37 -5.87
N SER A 461 -31.77 0.12 -6.99
CA SER A 461 -32.59 1.35 -7.06
C SER A 461 -33.92 1.29 -6.30
N SER A 462 -34.33 0.11 -5.85
CA SER A 462 -35.61 -0.13 -5.17
C SER A 462 -35.49 -1.08 -3.97
N ALA A 463 -34.28 -1.40 -3.53
CA ALA A 463 -34.03 -2.38 -2.46
C ALA A 463 -32.80 -1.97 -1.63
N ASN A 464 -32.58 -2.70 -0.56
CA ASN A 464 -31.43 -2.59 0.34
C ASN A 464 -31.23 -1.14 0.80
N LEU A 465 -30.10 -0.50 0.48
CA LEU A 465 -29.79 0.86 0.95
C LEU A 465 -30.87 1.86 0.53
N THR A 466 -31.30 1.82 -0.72
CA THR A 466 -32.32 2.75 -1.23
C THR A 466 -33.65 2.59 -0.49
N ALA A 467 -34.08 1.35 -0.24
CA ALA A 467 -35.31 1.09 0.50
C ALA A 467 -35.18 1.47 1.98
N LEU A 468 -34.00 1.28 2.57
CA LEU A 468 -33.71 1.66 3.95
C LEU A 468 -33.74 3.19 4.13
N ASP A 469 -33.16 3.94 3.20
CA ASP A 469 -33.20 5.41 3.18
C ASP A 469 -34.64 5.91 3.09
N VAL A 470 -35.48 5.29 2.25
CA VAL A 470 -36.90 5.62 2.16
C VAL A 470 -37.62 5.38 3.48
N CYS A 471 -37.45 4.22 4.10
CA CYS A 471 -38.07 3.91 5.39
C CYS A 471 -37.59 4.85 6.51
N ALA A 472 -36.30 5.18 6.54
CA ALA A 472 -35.73 6.11 7.51
C ALA A 472 -36.24 7.54 7.30
N ALA A 473 -36.38 8.00 6.06
CA ALA A 473 -36.96 9.31 5.75
C ALA A 473 -38.45 9.38 6.16
N GLU A 474 -39.23 8.33 5.87
CA GLU A 474 -40.62 8.23 6.31
C GLU A 474 -40.75 8.29 7.83
N MET A 475 -39.84 7.63 8.57
CA MET A 475 -39.79 7.68 10.02
C MET A 475 -39.41 9.07 10.54
N ALA A 476 -38.36 9.67 9.98
CA ALA A 476 -37.87 10.99 10.38
C ALA A 476 -38.94 12.09 10.20
N HIS A 477 -39.82 11.96 9.20
CA HIS A 477 -40.95 12.89 9.00
C HIS A 477 -42.04 12.80 10.08
N ARG A 478 -42.13 11.69 10.81
CA ARG A 478 -43.18 11.44 11.80
C ARG A 478 -42.75 11.66 13.23
N LEU A 479 -41.45 11.56 13.51
CA LEU A 479 -40.90 11.82 14.82
C LEU A 479 -40.99 13.33 15.16
N PRO A 480 -41.39 13.69 16.39
CA PRO A 480 -41.33 15.09 16.85
C PRO A 480 -39.92 15.66 16.67
N ARG A 481 -39.77 16.97 16.39
CA ARG A 481 -38.46 17.62 16.17
C ARG A 481 -37.44 17.40 17.31
N GLU A 482 -37.91 17.08 18.51
CA GLU A 482 -37.06 16.75 19.68
C GLU A 482 -36.51 15.31 19.65
N ALA A 483 -37.13 14.40 18.89
CA ALA A 483 -36.70 13.03 18.64
C ALA A 483 -35.74 12.91 17.42
N ALA A 484 -35.32 14.02 16.81
CA ALA A 484 -34.37 14.09 15.69
C ALA A 484 -32.90 13.74 16.06
N ARG A 485 -32.71 12.85 17.05
CA ARG A 485 -31.40 12.33 17.49
C ARG A 485 -30.94 11.10 16.71
N PHE A 486 -31.83 10.45 15.96
CA PHE A 486 -31.51 9.23 15.24
C PHE A 486 -30.77 9.53 13.93
N ARG A 487 -29.62 8.87 13.74
CA ARG A 487 -28.84 8.91 12.50
C ARG A 487 -28.78 7.49 11.97
N LEU A 488 -29.39 7.26 10.81
CA LEU A 488 -29.25 5.99 10.11
C LEU A 488 -27.79 5.86 9.65
N LYS A 489 -27.11 4.80 10.09
CA LYS A 489 -25.77 4.44 9.62
C LYS A 489 -25.79 3.01 9.09
N VAL A 490 -25.30 2.86 7.86
CA VAL A 490 -25.12 1.55 7.25
C VAL A 490 -23.65 1.18 7.26
N VAL A 491 -23.36 -0.02 7.75
CA VAL A 491 -22.04 -0.65 7.65
C VAL A 491 -22.11 -1.71 6.57
N LEU A 492 -21.29 -1.57 5.54
CA LEU A 492 -21.07 -2.56 4.50
C LEU A 492 -19.87 -3.41 4.92
N ALA A 493 -20.03 -4.73 4.98
CA ALA A 493 -19.02 -5.67 5.44
C ALA A 493 -18.78 -6.77 4.41
#